data_AF-A0A4R4ZV89-F1
#
_entry.id   AF-A0A4R4ZV89-F1
#
_cell.length_a   1.000
_cell.length_b   1.000
_cell.length_c   1.000
_cell.angle_alpha   90.00
_cell.angle_beta   90.00
_cell.angle_gamma   90.00
#
_symmetry.space_group_name_H-M   'P 1'
#
loop_
_entity.id
_entity.type
_entity.pdbx_description
1 polymer ?
#
loop_
_entity_poly.entity_id
_entity_poly.type
_entity_poly.pdbx_seq_one_letter_code
_entity_poly.pdbx_strand_id
1 'polypeptide(L)'
;MTVSASNSPGNSPGPDLGRPSPWVLPEDGIVDPIAVEIAATGARRVALTRTERLLAAARILAAGHPCTEISRRLHVSGHTARTLAAQLRDLGPVPDVWAPANPGAA
;
A
#
# COMPACT_ATOMS: atom_id res chain seq x y z
N MET A 1 9.03 -65.17 -2.10
CA MET A 1 9.82 -64.31 -1.19
C MET A 1 9.48 -62.87 -1.50
N THR A 2 9.04 -62.15 -0.47
CA THR A 2 8.70 -60.73 -0.36
C THR A 2 9.87 -59.79 -0.72
N VAL A 3 9.62 -58.66 -1.37
CA VAL A 3 9.68 -57.29 -0.79
C VAL A 3 9.10 -56.22 -1.74
N SER A 4 8.21 -55.41 -1.16
CA SER A 4 7.76 -54.10 -1.65
C SER A 4 8.89 -53.07 -1.56
N ALA A 5 8.92 -52.11 -2.49
CA ALA A 5 9.50 -50.79 -2.24
C ALA A 5 8.82 -49.73 -3.13
N SER A 6 8.08 -48.87 -2.46
CA SER A 6 7.49 -47.61 -2.90
C SER A 6 8.56 -46.61 -3.36
N ASN A 7 8.29 -45.76 -4.37
CA ASN A 7 8.25 -44.31 -4.13
C ASN A 7 7.68 -43.49 -5.30
N SER A 8 6.91 -42.49 -4.92
CA SER A 8 6.01 -41.60 -5.66
C SER A 8 6.63 -40.73 -6.79
N PRO A 9 5.79 -40.23 -7.73
CA PRO A 9 6.15 -39.14 -8.63
C PRO A 9 6.14 -37.81 -7.86
N GLY A 10 7.29 -37.39 -7.36
CA GLY A 10 7.46 -36.09 -6.72
C GLY A 10 7.94 -35.04 -7.71
N ASN A 11 7.02 -34.41 -8.46
CA ASN A 11 7.22 -33.01 -8.87
C ASN A 11 5.88 -32.35 -9.23
N SER A 12 4.96 -32.27 -8.26
CA SER A 12 3.91 -31.27 -8.32
C SER A 12 4.53 -29.90 -8.06
N PRO A 13 4.41 -28.91 -8.97
CA PRO A 13 4.71 -27.54 -8.60
C PRO A 13 3.70 -27.17 -7.49
N GLY A 14 4.19 -26.98 -6.27
CA GLY A 14 3.38 -26.41 -5.20
C GLY A 14 2.82 -25.06 -5.66
N PRO A 15 1.63 -24.65 -5.18
CA PRO A 15 1.13 -23.32 -5.49
C PRO A 15 2.15 -22.30 -5.01
N ASP A 16 2.64 -21.47 -5.92
CA ASP A 16 3.29 -20.21 -5.62
C ASP A 16 2.26 -19.37 -4.85
N LEU A 17 2.20 -19.58 -3.54
CA LEU A 17 1.41 -18.76 -2.62
C LEU A 17 2.13 -17.42 -2.57
N GLY A 18 1.77 -16.56 -3.53
CA GLY A 18 2.33 -15.24 -3.75
C GLY A 18 2.69 -14.58 -2.43
N ARG A 19 4.00 -14.48 -2.17
CA ARG A 19 4.50 -13.78 -1.00
C ARG A 19 3.92 -12.36 -1.06
N PRO A 20 3.16 -11.91 -0.05
CA PRO A 20 2.75 -10.52 0.00
C PRO A 20 4.04 -9.69 -0.03
N SER A 21 4.10 -8.71 -0.93
CA SER A 21 5.23 -7.80 -1.02
C SER A 21 5.58 -7.32 0.38
N PRO A 22 6.85 -7.36 0.81
CA PRO A 22 7.25 -7.14 2.22
C PRO A 22 6.93 -5.74 2.79
N TRP A 23 6.24 -4.91 2.01
CA TRP A 23 5.88 -3.52 2.28
C TRP A 23 4.36 -3.31 2.37
N VAL A 24 3.59 -4.40 2.38
CA VAL A 24 2.13 -4.40 2.63
C VAL A 24 1.92 -5.07 3.98
N LEU A 25 1.45 -4.32 4.97
CA LEU A 25 1.02 -4.90 6.24
C LEU A 25 -0.46 -5.33 6.16
N PRO A 26 -0.86 -6.40 6.86
CA PRO A 26 -2.27 -6.67 7.11
C PRO A 26 -2.90 -5.52 7.91
N GLU A 27 -4.19 -5.28 7.72
CA GLU A 27 -4.93 -4.30 8.54
C GLU A 27 -4.93 -4.78 10.00
N ASP A 28 -4.42 -3.96 10.91
CA ASP A 28 -4.41 -4.20 12.35
C ASP A 28 -5.46 -3.36 13.10
N GLY A 29 -6.18 -2.50 12.37
CA GLY A 29 -7.18 -1.57 12.91
C GLY A 29 -6.58 -0.29 13.49
N ILE A 30 -5.27 -0.08 13.38
CA ILE A 30 -4.56 1.11 13.84
C ILE A 30 -3.94 1.80 12.62
N VAL A 31 -3.95 3.13 12.63
CA VAL A 31 -3.28 3.94 11.61
C VAL A 31 -2.08 4.58 12.27
N ASP A 32 -0.86 4.35 11.75
CA ASP A 32 0.33 5.10 12.14
C ASP A 32 0.42 6.41 11.33
N PRO A 33 0.10 7.58 11.93
CA PRO A 33 0.13 8.86 11.23
C PRO A 33 1.56 9.25 10.80
N ILE A 34 2.59 8.80 11.53
CA ILE A 34 4.00 9.08 11.21
C ILE A 34 4.42 8.26 9.98
N ALA A 35 4.02 6.99 9.90
CA ALA A 35 4.27 6.17 8.71
C ALA A 35 3.62 6.78 7.46
N VAL A 36 2.39 7.27 7.58
CA VAL A 36 1.66 7.98 6.52
C VAL A 36 2.40 9.24 6.07
N GLU A 37 2.87 10.06 7.01
CA GLU A 37 3.62 11.29 6.70
C GLU A 37 4.96 11.01 6.02
N ILE A 38 5.74 10.07 6.56
CA ILE A 38 7.03 9.67 5.98
C ILE A 38 6.84 9.13 4.56
N ALA A 39 5.82 8.32 4.33
CA ALA A 39 5.51 7.81 3.01
C ALA A 39 4.99 8.89 2.05
N ALA A 40 4.17 9.83 2.54
CA ALA A 40 3.62 10.93 1.75
C ALA A 40 4.69 11.94 1.32
N THR A 41 5.70 12.18 2.15
CA THR A 41 6.88 13.00 1.81
C THR A 41 7.83 12.28 0.87
N GLY A 42 7.80 10.94 0.84
CA GLY A 42 8.75 10.12 0.09
C GLY A 42 10.15 10.10 0.70
N ALA A 43 10.29 10.50 1.98
CA ALA A 43 11.58 10.59 2.66
C ALA A 43 12.27 9.23 2.79
N ARG A 44 11.49 8.16 3.03
CA ARG A 44 11.97 6.77 3.01
C ARG A 44 10.82 5.80 2.79
N ARG A 45 11.16 4.56 2.43
CA ARG A 45 10.21 3.44 2.39
C ARG A 45 9.76 3.06 3.79
N VAL A 46 8.44 2.97 3.97
CA VAL A 46 7.80 2.47 5.18
C VAL A 46 6.84 1.37 4.77
N ALA A 47 6.71 0.35 5.59
CA ALA A 47 5.71 -0.67 5.38
C ALA A 47 4.36 -0.08 5.82
N LEU A 48 3.35 -0.17 4.94
CA LEU A 48 2.05 0.45 5.16
C LEU A 48 0.94 -0.59 5.04
N THR A 49 -0.08 -0.45 5.88
CA THR A 49 -1.38 -1.07 5.66
C THR A 49 -2.05 -0.49 4.41
N ARG A 50 -3.13 -1.11 3.93
CA ARG A 50 -3.92 -0.58 2.81
C ARG A 50 -4.54 0.76 3.19
N THR A 51 -5.05 0.89 4.41
CA THR A 51 -5.64 2.15 4.90
C THR A 51 -4.59 3.27 4.97
N GLU A 52 -3.42 2.99 5.55
CA GLU A 52 -2.32 3.97 5.60
C GLU A 52 -1.85 4.38 4.20
N ARG A 53 -1.79 3.43 3.27
CA ARG A 53 -1.44 3.72 1.88
C ARG A 53 -2.45 4.63 1.19
N LEU A 54 -3.75 4.43 1.45
CA LEU A 54 -4.80 5.31 0.96
C LEU A 54 -4.67 6.71 1.55
N LEU A 55 -4.40 6.82 2.86
CA LEU A 55 -4.18 8.10 3.53
C LEU A 55 -2.93 8.83 3.03
N ALA A 56 -1.84 8.12 2.78
CA ALA A 56 -0.62 8.69 2.22
C ALA A 56 -0.85 9.17 0.78
N ALA A 57 -1.57 8.40 -0.04
CA ALA A 57 -1.98 8.82 -1.38
C ALA A 57 -2.89 10.06 -1.34
N ALA A 58 -3.82 10.13 -0.38
CA ALA A 58 -4.70 11.28 -0.18
C ALA A 58 -3.89 12.53 0.16
N ARG A 59 -2.92 12.43 1.07
CA ARG A 59 -2.02 13.53 1.40
C ARG A 59 -1.21 14.02 0.20
N ILE A 60 -0.67 13.11 -0.60
CA ILE A 60 0.07 13.47 -1.83
C ILE A 60 -0.82 14.25 -2.80
N LEU A 61 -2.06 13.79 -3.03
CA LEU A 61 -3.02 14.47 -3.89
C LEU A 61 -3.48 15.82 -3.32
N ALA A 62 -3.75 15.90 -2.02
CA ALA A 62 -4.15 17.13 -1.34
C ALA A 62 -3.06 18.22 -1.39
N ALA A 63 -1.79 17.81 -1.43
CA ALA A 63 -0.65 18.70 -1.69
C ALA A 63 -0.52 19.14 -3.17
N GLY A 64 -1.45 18.73 -4.04
CA GLY A 64 -1.47 19.08 -5.46
C GLY A 64 -0.54 18.23 -6.34
N HIS A 65 0.05 17.15 -5.81
CA HIS A 65 0.95 16.31 -6.60
C HIS A 65 0.18 15.32 -7.49
N PRO A 66 0.71 14.99 -8.68
CA PRO A 66 0.07 14.06 -9.61
C PRO A 66 0.20 12.59 -9.17
N CYS A 67 -0.57 11.70 -9.81
CA CYS A 67 -0.54 10.24 -9.55
C CYS A 67 0.84 9.60 -9.78
N THR A 68 1.68 10.20 -10.62
CA THR A 68 3.07 9.76 -10.84
C THR A 68 3.91 9.91 -9.56
N GLU A 69 3.60 10.92 -8.74
CA GLU A 69 4.26 11.16 -7.47
C GLU A 69 3.81 10.16 -6.40
N ILE A 70 2.55 9.71 -6.43
CA ILE A 70 2.05 8.61 -5.60
C ILE A 70 2.85 7.32 -5.88
N SER A 71 3.02 6.98 -7.17
CA SER A 71 3.79 5.81 -7.58
C SER A 71 5.23 5.88 -7.08
N ARG A 72 5.86 7.05 -7.20
CA ARG A 72 7.24 7.29 -6.78
C ARG A 72 7.41 7.18 -5.27
N ARG A 73 6.61 7.92 -4.50
CA ARG A 73 6.76 8.05 -3.04
C ARG A 73 6.30 6.80 -2.28
N LEU A 74 5.23 6.16 -2.75
CA LEU A 74 4.74 4.91 -2.15
C LEU A 74 5.38 3.66 -2.73
N HIS A 75 6.25 3.80 -3.74
CA HIS A 75 6.92 2.71 -4.44
C HIS A 75 5.95 1.63 -4.96
N VAL A 76 4.84 2.08 -5.51
CA VAL A 76 3.82 1.21 -6.13
C VAL A 76 3.83 1.37 -7.65
N SER A 77 3.27 0.39 -8.37
CA SER A 77 3.11 0.52 -9.82
C SER A 77 2.25 1.72 -10.19
N GLY A 78 2.45 2.29 -11.39
CA GLY A 78 1.60 3.37 -11.89
C GLY A 78 0.13 2.97 -12.05
N HIS A 79 -0.17 1.68 -12.25
CA HIS A 79 -1.54 1.17 -12.22
C HIS A 79 -2.13 1.27 -10.80
N THR A 80 -1.40 0.76 -9.80
CA THR A 80 -1.80 0.85 -8.38
C THR A 80 -2.02 2.29 -7.94
N ALA A 81 -1.14 3.22 -8.34
CA ALA A 81 -1.28 4.64 -8.03
C ALA A 81 -2.58 5.25 -8.60
N ARG A 82 -2.95 4.88 -9.84
CA ARG A 82 -4.22 5.30 -10.45
C ARG A 82 -5.42 4.71 -9.74
N THR A 83 -5.36 3.44 -9.35
CA THR A 83 -6.42 2.79 -8.57
C THR A 83 -6.63 3.47 -7.23
N LEU A 84 -5.55 3.84 -6.53
CA LEU A 84 -5.64 4.60 -5.27
C LEU A 84 -6.29 5.97 -5.49
N ALA A 85 -5.86 6.70 -6.53
CA ALA A 85 -6.45 8.01 -6.86
C ALA A 85 -7.94 7.91 -7.26
N ALA A 86 -8.34 6.84 -7.96
CA ALA A 86 -9.75 6.58 -8.28
C ALA A 86 -10.56 6.29 -7.02
N GLN A 87 -10.08 5.41 -6.14
CA GLN A 87 -10.72 5.11 -4.86
C GLN A 87 -10.94 6.36 -4.01
N LEU A 88 -9.97 7.28 -3.99
CA LEU A 88 -10.07 8.54 -3.25
C LEU A 88 -11.09 9.51 -3.86
N ARG A 89 -11.31 9.47 -5.19
CA ARG A 89 -12.37 10.26 -5.84
C ARG A 89 -13.75 9.68 -5.54
N ASP A 90 -13.87 8.35 -5.52
CA ASP A 90 -15.13 7.66 -5.24
C ASP A 90 -15.57 7.81 -3.78
N LEU A 91 -14.61 7.90 -2.84
CA LEU A 91 -14.87 8.14 -1.41
C LEU A 91 -15.31 9.58 -1.09
N GLY A 92 -15.14 10.53 -2.03
CA GLY A 92 -15.36 11.96 -1.77
C GLY A 92 -14.25 12.60 -0.94
N PRO A 93 -14.39 13.89 -0.56
CA PRO A 93 -13.40 14.56 0.28
C PRO A 93 -13.25 13.80 1.61
N VAL A 94 -12.02 13.35 1.89
CA VAL A 94 -11.68 12.74 3.18
C VAL A 94 -12.01 13.75 4.29
N PRO A 95 -12.77 13.35 5.33
CA PRO A 95 -13.21 14.27 6.37
C PRO A 95 -12.00 14.96 7.04
N ASP A 96 -12.18 16.24 7.33
CA ASP A 96 -11.18 17.19 7.84
C ASP A 96 -10.50 16.76 9.15
N VAL A 97 -10.99 15.70 9.80
CA VAL A 97 -10.44 15.10 11.03
C VAL A 97 -8.96 14.69 10.92
N TRP A 98 -8.41 14.58 9.70
CA TRP A 98 -7.01 14.23 9.44
C TRP A 98 -6.20 15.29 8.66
N ALA A 99 -6.77 16.46 8.38
CA ALA A 99 -6.04 17.55 7.73
C ALA A 99 -4.98 18.11 8.69
N PRO A 100 -3.69 18.24 8.29
CA PRO A 100 -2.79 19.11 9.03
C PRO A 100 -3.35 20.53 8.89
N ALA A 101 -3.45 21.26 10.00
CA ALA A 101 -3.79 22.68 10.01
C ALA A 101 -3.02 23.38 8.88
N ASN A 102 -3.75 24.02 7.97
CA ASN A 102 -3.18 24.72 6.83
C ASN A 102 -3.08 26.22 7.19
N PRO A 103 -1.96 26.73 7.75
CA PRO A 103 -1.76 28.16 7.92
C PRO A 103 -1.29 28.75 6.58
N GLY A 104 -2.21 28.97 5.64
CA GLY A 104 -1.80 29.36 4.29
C GLY A 104 -2.93 29.80 3.37
N ALA A 105 -3.89 30.56 3.88
CA ALA A 105 -4.80 31.36 3.06
C ALA A 105 -5.08 32.68 3.77
N ALA A 106 -4.18 33.64 3.58
CA ALA A 106 -4.38 35.06 3.85
C ALA A 106 -3.72 35.85 2.72
#